data_AF-A0A2N4UCY8-F1
#
_entry.id   AF-A0A2N4UCY8-F1
#
_cell.length_a   1.000
_cell.length_b   1.000
_cell.length_c   1.000
_cell.angle_alpha   90.00
_cell.angle_beta   90.00
_cell.angle_gamma   90.00
#
_symmetry.space_group_name_H-M   'P 1'
#
loop_
_entity.id
_entity.type
_entity.pdbx_description
1 polymer ?
#
loop_
_entity_poly.entity_id
_entity_poly.type
_entity_poly.pdbx_seq_one_letter_code
_entity_poly.pdbx_strand_id
1 'polypeptide(L)'
;MDHQTIRQQMPTLVAGHVPSNARSFQFNIFDGKPKENMLGFHVDPSPFEGKVVATTEDAIVIKIGRTKFAVLDRALATEVPVEGAKVEVIPYARRRFDGQRADTPEEVIEHTADGTPYTVQRMILGAAPAKLPVALPQCLELQQLIEQLEQMPAPDGHRRITHMLVDAQAQEFSLVDPKPADIIRTPPTVSFTVETAKFSGRVSIIYMRADDTYSVALHRDDERIERRDDIYFDMLGETLADLIDDGTWRHIRVQTLQQPVRSKRTLSSTP
;
A
#
# COMPACT_ATOMS: atom_id res chain seq x y z
N MET A 1 3.15 6.25 16.95
CA MET A 1 3.65 5.43 18.07
C MET A 1 5.18 5.55 18.24
N ASP A 2 5.70 5.65 19.47
CA ASP A 2 7.16 5.60 19.76
C ASP A 2 7.65 4.17 19.99
N HIS A 3 8.59 3.72 19.15
CA HIS A 3 9.14 2.36 19.20
C HIS A 3 9.96 2.10 20.46
N GLN A 4 10.64 3.10 21.03
CA GLN A 4 11.47 2.89 22.23
C GLN A 4 10.59 2.64 23.45
N THR A 5 9.57 3.48 23.65
CA THR A 5 8.58 3.32 24.71
C THR A 5 7.88 1.96 24.62
N ILE A 6 7.43 1.55 23.44
CA ILE A 6 6.81 0.23 23.25
C ILE A 6 7.79 -0.90 23.61
N ARG A 7 9.05 -0.84 23.15
CA ARG A 7 10.06 -1.86 23.47
C ARG A 7 10.27 -2.01 24.98
N GLN A 8 10.22 -0.92 25.74
CA GLN A 8 10.36 -0.95 27.20
C GLN A 8 9.11 -1.51 27.90
N GLN A 9 7.91 -1.25 27.38
CA GLN A 9 6.65 -1.73 27.96
C GLN A 9 6.37 -3.20 27.64
N MET A 10 6.84 -3.70 26.50
CA MET A 10 6.53 -5.05 26.00
C MET A 10 6.71 -6.18 27.03
N PRO A 11 7.82 -6.28 27.80
CA PRO A 11 7.98 -7.34 28.80
C PRO A 11 6.83 -7.39 29.81
N THR A 12 6.36 -6.22 30.27
CA THR A 12 5.23 -6.11 31.20
C THR A 12 3.92 -6.49 30.53
N LEU A 13 3.67 -6.01 29.31
CA LEU A 13 2.43 -6.26 28.57
C LEU A 13 2.23 -7.75 28.23
N VAL A 14 3.33 -8.50 28.02
CA VAL A 14 3.24 -9.91 27.59
C VAL A 14 3.56 -10.92 28.69
N ALA A 15 3.94 -10.49 29.90
CA ALA A 15 4.40 -11.38 30.97
C ALA A 15 3.43 -12.53 31.27
N GLY A 16 2.13 -12.23 31.40
CA GLY A 16 1.07 -13.24 31.63
C GLY A 16 0.76 -14.13 30.42
N HIS A 17 1.34 -13.83 29.25
CA HIS A 17 1.09 -14.51 28.00
C HIS A 17 2.30 -15.27 27.47
N VAL A 18 3.47 -15.16 28.11
CA VAL A 18 4.66 -15.93 27.78
C VAL A 18 4.76 -17.15 28.71
N PRO A 19 4.98 -18.37 28.17
CA PRO A 19 5.17 -19.56 29.00
C PRO A 19 6.34 -19.39 29.97
N SER A 20 6.20 -19.88 31.21
CA SER A 20 7.24 -19.76 32.25
C SER A 20 8.60 -20.37 31.89
N ASN A 21 8.62 -21.34 30.96
CA ASN A 21 9.84 -21.97 30.47
C ASN A 21 10.49 -21.26 29.26
N ALA A 22 9.88 -20.19 28.74
CA ALA A 22 10.42 -19.44 27.63
C ALA A 22 11.53 -18.49 28.10
N ARG A 23 12.67 -18.51 27.40
CA ARG A 23 13.83 -17.64 27.70
C ARG A 23 13.75 -16.27 27.04
N SER A 24 12.95 -16.14 25.98
CA SER A 24 12.80 -14.90 25.21
C SER A 24 11.47 -14.89 24.45
N PHE A 25 11.08 -13.71 23.97
CA PHE A 25 9.96 -13.51 23.07
C PHE A 25 10.37 -12.61 21.90
N GLN A 26 9.59 -12.66 20.83
CA GLN A 26 9.79 -11.87 19.62
C GLN A 26 8.54 -11.07 19.32
N PHE A 27 8.70 -9.89 18.76
CA PHE A 27 7.57 -9.11 18.27
C PHE A 27 7.92 -8.27 17.06
N ASN A 28 6.91 -8.03 16.24
CA ASN A 28 6.98 -7.17 15.07
C ASN A 28 6.05 -5.98 15.26
N ILE A 29 6.55 -4.78 14.94
CA ILE A 29 5.78 -3.54 14.99
C ILE A 29 5.13 -3.30 13.62
N PHE A 30 3.89 -2.82 13.60
CA PHE A 30 3.13 -2.42 12.43
C PHE A 30 2.61 -1.01 12.66
N ASP A 31 3.29 -0.03 12.09
CA ASP A 31 3.08 1.41 12.31
C ASP A 31 2.88 2.17 10.99
N GLY A 32 2.43 1.46 9.95
CA GLY A 32 2.28 2.00 8.61
C GLY A 32 3.60 2.22 7.86
N LYS A 33 4.75 1.94 8.49
CA LYS A 33 6.04 2.03 7.82
C LYS A 33 6.39 0.72 7.08
N PRO A 34 7.12 0.84 5.96
CA PRO A 34 7.65 -0.30 5.23
C PRO A 34 8.52 -1.18 6.12
N LYS A 35 8.43 -2.50 5.95
CA LYS A 35 9.30 -3.44 6.67
C LYS A 35 10.44 -3.87 5.77
N GLU A 36 11.66 -3.75 6.26
CA GLU A 36 12.83 -4.29 5.56
C GLU A 36 13.09 -5.74 5.98
N ASN A 37 13.47 -6.57 5.03
CA ASN A 37 14.01 -7.90 5.31
C ASN A 37 15.52 -7.83 5.61
N MET A 38 16.12 -8.98 5.91
CA MET A 38 17.56 -9.09 6.21
C MET A 38 18.50 -8.62 5.09
N LEU A 39 17.99 -8.49 3.86
CA LEU A 39 18.72 -8.02 2.69
C LEU A 39 18.48 -6.52 2.41
N GLY A 40 17.72 -5.83 3.28
CA GLY A 40 17.37 -4.43 3.11
C GLY A 40 16.23 -4.16 2.11
N PHE A 41 15.54 -5.20 1.62
CA PHE A 41 14.40 -4.99 0.73
C PHE A 41 13.13 -4.76 1.52
N HIS A 42 12.33 -3.79 1.09
CA HIS A 42 10.98 -3.61 1.58
C HIS A 42 10.09 -4.81 1.22
N VAL A 43 9.40 -5.35 2.22
CA VAL A 43 8.48 -6.49 2.11
C VAL A 43 7.12 -6.08 2.65
N ASP A 44 6.10 -6.36 1.85
CA ASP A 44 4.70 -6.16 2.21
C ASP A 44 4.28 -7.24 3.23
N PRO A 45 3.82 -6.89 4.44
CA PRO A 45 3.45 -7.89 5.42
C PRO A 45 2.27 -8.78 4.98
N SER A 46 2.29 -10.04 5.40
CA SER A 46 1.16 -10.96 5.19
C SER A 46 0.08 -10.76 6.26
N PRO A 47 -1.21 -10.98 5.94
CA PRO A 47 -2.27 -11.07 6.94
C PRO A 47 -1.99 -12.16 7.98
N PHE A 48 -2.52 -11.99 9.18
CA PHE A 48 -2.40 -12.97 10.26
C PHE A 48 -3.56 -12.92 11.23
N GLU A 49 -3.78 -14.01 11.94
CA GLU A 49 -4.71 -14.08 13.06
C GLU A 49 -3.97 -14.07 14.40
N GLY A 50 -4.64 -13.58 15.43
CA GLY A 50 -4.13 -13.67 16.79
C GLY A 50 -5.15 -13.29 17.85
N LYS A 51 -4.70 -13.29 19.10
CA LYS A 51 -5.51 -12.88 20.25
C LYS A 51 -4.98 -11.57 20.81
N VAL A 52 -5.84 -10.58 21.01
CA VAL A 52 -5.47 -9.34 21.69
C VAL A 52 -5.11 -9.65 23.14
N VAL A 53 -3.92 -9.25 23.57
CA VAL A 53 -3.39 -9.51 24.91
C VAL A 53 -3.20 -8.25 25.74
N ALA A 54 -3.03 -7.10 25.10
CA ALA A 54 -3.00 -5.82 25.78
C ALA A 54 -3.39 -4.70 24.81
N THR A 55 -4.04 -3.66 25.33
CA THR A 55 -4.28 -2.41 24.60
C THR A 55 -3.80 -1.24 25.43
N THR A 56 -2.98 -0.37 24.86
CA THR A 56 -2.49 0.87 25.48
C THR A 56 -3.06 2.09 24.75
N GLU A 57 -2.64 3.29 25.14
CA GLU A 57 -2.99 4.53 24.43
C GLU A 57 -2.48 4.52 22.98
N ASP A 58 -1.27 4.01 22.75
CA ASP A 58 -0.61 4.06 21.44
C ASP A 58 -0.62 2.75 20.66
N ALA A 59 -0.91 1.61 21.31
CA ALA A 59 -0.70 0.29 20.69
C ALA A 59 -1.74 -0.78 21.03
N ILE A 60 -1.92 -1.70 20.08
CA ILE A 60 -2.65 -2.95 20.27
C ILE A 60 -1.65 -4.11 20.17
N VAL A 61 -1.54 -4.91 21.24
CA VAL A 61 -0.62 -6.06 21.28
C VAL A 61 -1.41 -7.34 21.05
N ILE A 62 -0.97 -8.11 20.06
CA ILE A 62 -1.63 -9.33 19.59
C ILE A 62 -0.66 -10.50 19.72
N LYS A 63 -1.09 -11.57 20.38
CA LYS A 63 -0.36 -12.83 20.42
C LYS A 63 -0.67 -13.64 19.17
N ILE A 64 0.37 -13.91 18.38
CA ILE A 64 0.30 -14.64 17.10
C ILE A 64 0.96 -16.02 17.17
N GLY A 65 1.69 -16.31 18.26
CA GLY A 65 2.30 -17.61 18.49
C GLY A 65 2.67 -17.82 19.95
N ARG A 66 3.38 -18.91 20.28
CA ARG A 66 3.75 -19.25 21.66
C ARG A 66 4.50 -18.13 22.38
N THR A 67 5.50 -17.56 21.71
CA THR A 67 6.36 -16.44 22.17
C THR A 67 6.48 -15.34 21.12
N LYS A 68 5.51 -15.26 20.19
CA LYS A 68 5.50 -14.31 19.08
C LYS A 68 4.33 -13.36 19.21
N PHE A 69 4.60 -12.08 19.06
CA PHE A 69 3.60 -11.01 19.18
C PHE A 69 3.66 -10.06 17.97
N ALA A 70 2.55 -9.40 17.71
CA ALA A 70 2.43 -8.28 16.79
C ALA A 70 2.00 -7.06 17.61
N VAL A 71 2.59 -5.90 17.31
CA VAL A 71 2.24 -4.62 17.93
C VAL A 71 1.74 -3.71 16.82
N LEU A 72 0.48 -3.29 16.88
CA LEU A 72 -0.12 -2.38 15.92
C LEU A 72 -0.12 -0.97 16.50
N ASP A 73 0.20 0.04 15.68
CA ASP A 73 -0.10 1.44 16.02
C ASP A 73 -1.61 1.60 16.09
N ARG A 74 -2.12 1.98 17.27
CA ARG A 74 -3.55 2.09 17.52
C ARG A 74 -4.21 3.16 16.65
N ALA A 75 -3.48 4.23 16.30
CA ALA A 75 -4.00 5.31 15.47
C ALA A 75 -4.26 4.88 14.03
N LEU A 76 -3.61 3.79 13.57
CA LEU A 76 -3.77 3.26 12.22
C LEU A 76 -4.73 2.08 12.16
N ALA A 77 -5.14 1.49 13.29
CA ALA A 77 -6.05 0.36 13.30
C ALA A 77 -7.49 0.79 12.97
N THR A 78 -8.17 0.07 12.07
CA THR A 78 -9.56 0.38 11.68
C THR A 78 -10.58 0.13 12.79
N GLU A 79 -10.24 -0.72 13.75
CA GLU A 79 -11.01 -0.96 14.97
C GLU A 79 -10.04 -1.22 16.13
N VAL A 80 -10.51 -1.00 17.37
CA VAL A 80 -9.78 -1.32 18.59
C VAL A 80 -10.52 -2.44 19.33
N PRO A 81 -10.13 -3.70 19.13
CA PRO A 81 -10.81 -4.84 19.76
C PRO A 81 -10.53 -4.90 21.25
N VAL A 82 -11.46 -5.48 22.01
CA VAL A 82 -11.28 -5.69 23.45
C VAL A 82 -10.20 -6.73 23.74
N GLU A 83 -9.53 -6.60 24.88
CA GLU A 83 -8.56 -7.60 25.33
C GLU A 83 -9.19 -8.98 25.44
N GLY A 84 -8.47 -9.98 24.94
CA GLY A 84 -8.92 -11.36 24.86
C GLY A 84 -9.73 -11.72 23.60
N ALA A 85 -10.08 -10.75 22.74
CA ALA A 85 -10.71 -11.03 21.45
C ALA A 85 -9.74 -11.74 20.50
N LYS A 86 -10.28 -12.64 19.66
CA LYS A 86 -9.58 -13.19 18.49
C LYS A 86 -9.83 -12.27 17.30
N VAL A 87 -8.76 -11.92 16.59
CA VAL A 87 -8.78 -10.93 15.51
C VAL A 87 -8.03 -11.44 14.30
N GLU A 88 -8.47 -11.02 13.12
CA GLU A 88 -7.71 -11.03 11.88
C GLU A 88 -7.11 -9.63 11.68
N VAL A 89 -5.85 -9.59 11.26
CA VAL A 89 -5.13 -8.35 10.97
C VAL A 89 -4.63 -8.42 9.53
N ILE A 90 -4.97 -7.40 8.75
CA ILE A 90 -4.56 -7.23 7.37
C ILE A 90 -3.79 -5.89 7.30
N PRO A 91 -2.45 -5.94 7.43
CA PRO A 91 -1.61 -4.78 7.19
C PRO A 91 -1.66 -4.33 5.73
N TYR A 92 -1.21 -3.10 5.47
CA TYR A 92 -1.01 -2.63 4.11
C TYR A 92 -0.08 -3.56 3.33
N ALA A 93 -0.43 -3.77 2.06
CA ALA A 93 0.42 -4.43 1.10
C ALA A 93 0.19 -3.77 -0.25
N ARG A 94 1.28 -3.47 -0.97
CA ARG A 94 1.20 -2.95 -2.34
C ARG A 94 0.43 -3.90 -3.24
N ARG A 95 -0.40 -3.34 -4.11
CA ARG A 95 -1.24 -4.08 -5.05
C ARG A 95 -1.05 -3.60 -6.48
N ARG A 96 -1.36 -4.49 -7.41
CA ARG A 96 -1.48 -4.23 -8.84
C ARG A 96 -2.92 -3.81 -9.18
N PHE A 97 -3.12 -3.31 -10.39
CA PHE A 97 -4.45 -2.96 -10.90
C PHE A 97 -5.38 -4.17 -11.09
N ASP A 98 -4.86 -5.40 -11.12
CA ASP A 98 -5.67 -6.62 -11.10
C ASP A 98 -6.10 -7.05 -9.68
N GLY A 99 -5.78 -6.25 -8.66
CA GLY A 99 -6.10 -6.51 -7.26
C GLY A 99 -5.16 -7.49 -6.56
N GLN A 100 -4.25 -8.15 -7.28
CA GLN A 100 -3.26 -9.04 -6.69
C GLN A 100 -2.18 -8.23 -5.96
N ARG A 101 -1.48 -8.88 -5.01
CA ARG A 101 -0.36 -8.23 -4.31
C ARG A 101 0.81 -8.05 -5.28
N ALA A 102 1.58 -6.99 -5.11
CA ALA A 102 2.75 -6.71 -5.95
C ALA A 102 3.82 -7.82 -5.86
N ASP A 103 3.90 -8.54 -4.74
CA ASP A 103 4.80 -9.68 -4.53
C ASP A 103 4.26 -11.02 -5.09
N THR A 104 3.12 -11.02 -5.78
CA THR A 104 2.56 -12.24 -6.39
C THR A 104 3.37 -12.61 -7.64
N PRO A 105 3.91 -13.85 -7.74
CA PRO A 105 4.66 -14.28 -8.91
C PRO A 105 3.85 -14.22 -10.21
N GLU A 106 4.51 -13.86 -11.30
CA GLU A 106 3.94 -13.87 -12.64
C GLU A 106 4.30 -15.18 -13.36
N GLU A 107 3.31 -15.81 -14.01
CA GLU A 107 3.55 -16.90 -14.92
C GLU A 107 3.77 -16.36 -16.33
N VAL A 108 4.97 -16.58 -16.87
CA VAL A 108 5.34 -16.17 -18.23
C VAL A 108 5.59 -17.42 -19.06
N ILE A 109 5.00 -17.48 -20.25
CA ILE A 109 5.33 -18.50 -21.23
C ILE A 109 6.54 -18.00 -22.00
N GLU A 110 7.68 -18.64 -21.78
CA GLU A 110 8.89 -18.42 -22.57
C GLU A 110 9.04 -19.53 -23.61
N HIS A 111 9.77 -19.25 -24.67
CA HIS A 111 9.97 -20.19 -25.77
C HIS A 111 11.46 -20.55 -25.83
N THR A 112 11.76 -21.85 -25.95
CA THR A 112 13.14 -22.29 -26.19
C THR A 112 13.60 -21.83 -27.59
N ALA A 113 14.91 -21.97 -27.86
CA ALA A 113 15.47 -21.70 -29.20
C ALA A 113 14.77 -22.49 -30.32
N ASP A 114 14.21 -23.65 -29.99
CA ASP A 114 13.46 -24.52 -30.91
C ASP A 114 11.95 -24.19 -30.97
N GLY A 115 11.50 -23.15 -30.27
CA GLY A 115 10.11 -22.68 -30.27
C GLY A 115 9.17 -23.42 -29.33
N THR A 116 9.66 -24.36 -28.52
CA THR A 116 8.83 -25.08 -27.54
C THR A 116 8.47 -24.16 -26.38
N PRO A 117 7.17 -23.97 -26.05
CA PRO A 117 6.76 -23.15 -24.93
C PRO A 117 7.05 -23.85 -23.59
N TYR A 118 7.53 -23.09 -22.60
CA TYR A 118 7.67 -23.52 -21.21
C TYR A 118 7.22 -22.41 -20.26
N THR A 119 6.62 -22.78 -19.13
CA THR A 119 6.15 -21.82 -18.14
C THR A 119 7.26 -21.49 -17.15
N VAL A 120 7.51 -20.21 -16.94
CA VAL A 120 8.42 -19.67 -15.94
C VAL A 120 7.62 -18.91 -14.89
N GLN A 121 7.83 -19.23 -13.62
CA GLN A 121 7.34 -18.40 -12.52
C GLN A 121 8.41 -17.36 -12.18
N ARG A 122 8.09 -16.09 -12.42
CA ARG A 122 8.97 -14.95 -12.15
C ARG A 122 8.51 -14.24 -10.88
N MET A 123 9.40 -14.14 -9.90
CA MET A 123 9.19 -13.35 -8.70
C MET A 123 10.15 -12.16 -8.70
N ILE A 124 9.60 -10.94 -8.72
CA ILE A 124 10.38 -9.70 -8.63
C ILE A 124 10.43 -9.28 -7.17
N LEU A 125 11.62 -9.33 -6.57
CA LEU A 125 11.83 -8.91 -5.19
C LEU A 125 11.94 -7.38 -5.08
N GLY A 126 11.30 -6.81 -4.05
CA GLY A 126 11.44 -5.41 -3.66
C GLY A 126 10.54 -4.44 -4.41
N ALA A 127 10.61 -4.40 -5.74
CA ALA A 127 10.04 -3.30 -6.53
C ALA A 127 9.31 -3.77 -7.79
N ALA A 128 8.45 -4.79 -7.69
CA ALA A 128 7.52 -5.15 -8.76
C ALA A 128 6.59 -3.96 -9.04
N PRO A 129 6.72 -3.25 -10.19
CA PRO A 129 5.84 -2.12 -10.49
C PRO A 129 4.44 -2.63 -10.85
N ALA A 130 3.40 -1.92 -10.41
CA ALA A 130 2.06 -2.13 -10.94
C ALA A 130 2.01 -1.53 -12.35
N LYS A 131 1.96 -2.39 -13.39
CA LYS A 131 1.85 -1.96 -14.79
C LYS A 131 0.52 -1.26 -15.03
N LEU A 132 0.52 -0.14 -15.75
CA LEU A 132 -0.72 0.53 -16.10
C LEU A 132 -1.55 -0.39 -17.03
N PRO A 133 -2.88 -0.49 -16.83
CA PRO A 133 -3.75 -1.37 -17.61
C PRO A 133 -4.10 -0.71 -18.97
N VAL A 134 -3.09 -0.39 -19.76
CA VAL A 134 -3.20 0.28 -21.06
C VAL A 134 -2.41 -0.46 -22.13
N ALA A 135 -2.83 -0.34 -23.39
CA ALA A 135 -2.05 -0.82 -24.52
C ALA A 135 -0.74 -0.03 -24.67
N LEU A 136 0.29 -0.66 -25.21
CA LEU A 136 1.56 0.02 -25.50
C LEU A 136 1.32 1.11 -26.57
N PRO A 137 1.59 2.40 -26.26
CA PRO A 137 1.37 3.48 -27.21
C PRO A 137 2.45 3.54 -28.29
N GLN A 138 2.17 4.21 -29.42
CA GLN A 138 3.12 4.44 -30.50
C GLN A 138 4.04 5.64 -30.23
N CYS A 139 3.54 6.67 -29.55
CA CYS A 139 4.31 7.85 -29.15
C CYS A 139 5.37 7.49 -28.11
N LEU A 140 6.63 7.80 -28.41
CA LEU A 140 7.76 7.51 -27.52
C LEU A 140 7.65 8.27 -26.20
N GLU A 141 7.27 9.55 -26.24
CA GLU A 141 7.11 10.38 -25.05
C GLU A 141 5.99 9.88 -24.14
N LEU A 142 4.92 9.32 -24.73
CA LEU A 142 3.87 8.68 -23.94
C LEU A 142 4.36 7.37 -23.30
N GLN A 143 5.14 6.57 -24.02
CA GLN A 143 5.78 5.36 -23.44
C GLN A 143 6.68 5.74 -22.26
N GLN A 144 7.47 6.82 -22.39
CA GLN A 144 8.34 7.32 -21.32
C GLN A 144 7.55 7.82 -20.12
N LEU A 145 6.45 8.56 -20.33
CA LEU A 145 5.55 8.97 -19.23
C LEU A 145 4.98 7.75 -18.50
N ILE A 146 4.52 6.73 -19.23
CA ILE A 146 4.01 5.48 -18.61
C ILE A 146 5.11 4.78 -17.82
N GLU A 147 6.30 4.60 -18.41
CA GLU A 147 7.45 4.00 -17.74
C GLU A 147 7.81 4.77 -16.47
N GLN A 148 7.77 6.10 -16.54
CA GLN A 148 8.05 6.96 -15.40
C GLN A 148 7.04 6.77 -14.26
N LEU A 149 5.74 6.73 -14.56
CA LEU A 149 4.70 6.41 -13.57
C LEU A 149 4.94 5.02 -12.94
N GLU A 150 5.34 4.05 -13.74
CA GLU A 150 5.57 2.68 -13.27
C GLU A 150 6.85 2.54 -12.46
N GLN A 151 7.90 3.33 -12.73
CA GLN A 151 9.20 3.17 -12.11
C GLN A 151 9.47 4.18 -10.99
N MET A 152 8.91 5.37 -11.02
CA MET A 152 9.24 6.37 -10.01
C MET A 152 8.65 6.05 -8.64
N PRO A 153 9.38 6.38 -7.55
CA PRO A 153 8.86 6.23 -6.21
C PRO A 153 7.74 7.22 -5.94
N ALA A 154 6.78 6.82 -5.11
CA ALA A 154 5.93 7.76 -4.39
C ALA A 154 6.74 8.41 -3.24
N PRO A 155 6.28 9.53 -2.66
CA PRO A 155 7.06 10.27 -1.66
C PRO A 155 7.39 9.48 -0.38
N ASP A 156 6.64 8.40 -0.09
CA ASP A 156 6.91 7.53 1.05
C ASP A 156 8.12 6.59 0.87
N GLY A 157 8.68 6.47 -0.34
CA GLY A 157 9.87 5.66 -0.63
C GLY A 157 9.63 4.14 -0.68
N HIS A 158 8.41 3.66 -0.46
CA HIS A 158 8.05 2.23 -0.52
C HIS A 158 7.16 1.89 -1.70
N ARG A 159 6.17 2.74 -1.93
CA ARG A 159 5.29 2.65 -3.08
C ARG A 159 5.99 3.26 -4.30
N ARG A 160 5.58 2.79 -5.47
CA ARG A 160 5.80 3.50 -6.73
C ARG A 160 4.57 4.36 -7.03
N ILE A 161 4.66 5.30 -7.96
CA ILE A 161 3.51 6.15 -8.32
C ILE A 161 2.31 5.27 -8.69
N THR A 162 2.48 4.21 -9.48
CA THR A 162 1.35 3.32 -9.81
C THR A 162 0.73 2.59 -8.63
N HIS A 163 1.48 2.27 -7.57
CA HIS A 163 0.89 1.72 -6.35
C HIS A 163 0.01 2.75 -5.63
N MET A 164 0.46 4.01 -5.58
CA MET A 164 -0.37 5.11 -5.07
C MET A 164 -1.63 5.31 -5.92
N LEU A 165 -1.55 5.14 -7.24
CA LEU A 165 -2.73 5.18 -8.11
C LEU A 165 -3.70 4.03 -7.78
N VAL A 166 -3.20 2.82 -7.55
CA VAL A 166 -4.03 1.67 -7.12
C VAL A 166 -4.71 1.97 -5.77
N ASP A 167 -3.98 2.52 -4.81
CA ASP A 167 -4.52 2.91 -3.50
C ASP A 167 -5.59 4.01 -3.63
N ALA A 168 -5.42 4.92 -4.60
CA ALA A 168 -6.39 5.95 -4.96
C ALA A 168 -7.58 5.44 -5.80
N GLN A 169 -7.71 4.12 -5.97
CA GLN A 169 -8.73 3.46 -6.77
C GLN A 169 -8.74 3.91 -8.24
N ALA A 170 -7.54 4.14 -8.80
CA ALA A 170 -7.44 4.63 -10.16
C ALA A 170 -7.99 3.62 -11.18
N GLN A 171 -8.90 4.09 -12.03
CA GLN A 171 -9.59 3.28 -13.05
C GLN A 171 -9.90 4.10 -14.32
N GLU A 172 -10.56 3.48 -15.30
CA GLU A 172 -10.97 4.13 -16.56
C GLU A 172 -9.80 4.83 -17.30
N PHE A 173 -8.69 4.13 -17.42
CA PHE A 173 -7.50 4.65 -18.08
C PHE A 173 -7.77 4.96 -19.56
N SER A 174 -7.29 6.12 -20.00
CA SER A 174 -7.37 6.56 -21.38
C SER A 174 -6.11 7.32 -21.76
N LEU A 175 -5.70 7.15 -23.02
CA LEU A 175 -4.47 7.70 -23.56
C LEU A 175 -4.76 8.66 -24.70
N VAL A 176 -4.01 9.75 -24.75
CA VAL A 176 -3.86 10.57 -25.96
C VAL A 176 -2.50 10.20 -26.54
N ASP A 177 -2.51 9.38 -27.61
CA ASP A 177 -1.31 8.84 -28.27
C ASP A 177 -1.07 9.56 -29.62
N PRO A 178 -0.41 10.74 -29.62
CA PRO A 178 -0.25 11.55 -30.82
C PRO A 178 0.83 10.99 -31.74
N LYS A 179 0.74 11.32 -33.03
CA LYS A 179 1.87 11.17 -33.94
C LYS A 179 2.97 12.15 -33.54
N PRO A 180 4.26 11.84 -33.79
CA PRO A 180 5.37 12.76 -33.49
C PRO A 180 5.19 14.17 -34.07
N ALA A 181 4.60 14.28 -35.27
CA ALA A 181 4.34 15.57 -35.92
C ALA A 181 3.27 16.43 -35.22
N ASP A 182 2.40 15.83 -34.41
CA ASP A 182 1.27 16.49 -33.78
C ASP A 182 1.46 16.70 -32.27
N ILE A 183 2.60 16.26 -31.71
CA ILE A 183 2.85 16.18 -30.26
C ILE A 183 2.69 17.51 -29.51
N ILE A 184 2.98 18.65 -30.17
CA ILE A 184 2.80 19.98 -29.56
C ILE A 184 1.32 20.39 -29.57
N ARG A 185 0.59 20.08 -30.66
CA ARG A 185 -0.83 20.44 -30.81
C ARG A 185 -1.74 19.55 -29.97
N THR A 186 -1.35 18.28 -29.84
CA THR A 186 -2.10 17.24 -29.12
C THR A 186 -1.11 16.56 -28.17
N PRO A 187 -0.95 17.10 -26.95
CA PRO A 187 0.07 16.60 -26.03
C PRO A 187 -0.21 15.16 -25.58
N PRO A 188 0.83 14.32 -25.45
CA PRO A 188 0.69 12.99 -24.88
C PRO A 188 0.08 13.07 -23.50
N THR A 189 -0.96 12.28 -23.25
CA THR A 189 -1.72 12.37 -22.00
C THR A 189 -2.09 10.98 -21.48
N VAL A 190 -1.88 10.76 -20.18
CA VAL A 190 -2.48 9.64 -19.44
C VAL A 190 -3.59 10.21 -18.57
N SER A 191 -4.80 9.67 -18.68
CA SER A 191 -5.92 10.06 -17.82
C SER A 191 -6.59 8.86 -17.18
N PHE A 192 -7.09 9.04 -15.96
CA PHE A 192 -7.79 8.04 -15.16
C PHE A 192 -8.73 8.74 -14.17
N THR A 193 -9.71 8.02 -13.64
CA THR A 193 -10.54 8.49 -12.52
C THR A 193 -9.99 7.97 -11.22
N VAL A 194 -10.15 8.72 -10.12
CA VAL A 194 -9.77 8.30 -8.76
C VAL A 194 -10.92 8.53 -7.79
N GLU A 195 -10.89 7.81 -6.68
CA GLU A 195 -11.84 7.99 -5.58
C GLU A 195 -11.10 7.94 -4.24
N THR A 196 -10.78 9.12 -3.70
CA THR A 196 -10.17 9.29 -2.38
C THR A 196 -10.90 10.34 -1.57
N ALA A 197 -10.61 10.43 -0.26
CA ALA A 197 -11.14 11.50 0.57
C ALA A 197 -10.67 12.89 0.14
N LYS A 198 -9.55 12.96 -0.59
CA LYS A 198 -8.92 14.20 -1.05
C LYS A 198 -9.48 14.69 -2.37
N PHE A 199 -9.70 13.76 -3.31
CA PHE A 199 -10.26 14.07 -4.61
C PHE A 199 -11.03 12.87 -5.18
N SER A 200 -12.17 13.17 -5.79
CA SER A 200 -12.94 12.23 -6.59
C SER A 200 -13.28 12.90 -7.92
N GLY A 201 -12.87 12.26 -9.01
CA GLY A 201 -12.95 12.80 -10.36
C GLY A 201 -11.84 12.30 -11.28
N ARG A 202 -11.69 12.95 -12.43
CA ARG A 202 -10.69 12.62 -13.45
C ARG A 202 -9.38 13.37 -13.23
N VAL A 203 -8.29 12.64 -13.29
CA VAL A 203 -6.91 13.14 -13.29
C VAL A 203 -6.34 12.98 -14.69
N SER A 204 -5.68 14.01 -15.20
CA SER A 204 -4.96 13.97 -16.48
C SER A 204 -3.52 14.43 -16.28
N ILE A 205 -2.57 13.58 -16.64
CA ILE A 205 -1.14 13.87 -16.65
C ILE A 205 -0.73 14.10 -18.10
N ILE A 206 -0.31 15.32 -18.39
CA ILE A 206 -0.12 15.83 -19.76
C ILE A 206 1.34 16.18 -19.93
N TYR A 207 1.99 15.65 -20.96
CA TYR A 207 3.37 16.01 -21.29
C TYR A 207 3.42 17.24 -22.18
N MET A 208 4.05 18.30 -21.67
CA MET A 208 4.19 19.59 -22.32
C MET A 208 5.53 19.65 -23.06
N ARG A 209 5.54 19.21 -24.33
CA ARG A 209 6.78 19.09 -25.13
C ARG A 209 7.60 20.38 -25.25
N ALA A 210 6.94 21.54 -25.29
CA ALA A 210 7.65 22.82 -25.44
C ALA A 210 8.52 23.15 -24.23
N ASP A 211 8.03 22.82 -23.03
CA ASP A 211 8.66 23.16 -21.76
C ASP A 211 9.41 21.98 -21.13
N ASP A 212 9.23 20.78 -21.70
CA ASP A 212 9.77 19.51 -21.20
C ASP A 212 9.38 19.21 -19.75
N THR A 213 8.12 19.50 -19.43
CA THR A 213 7.51 19.30 -18.11
C THR A 213 6.18 18.56 -18.23
N TYR A 214 5.62 18.18 -17.09
CA TYR A 214 4.24 17.72 -16.99
C TYR A 214 3.31 18.83 -16.51
N SER A 215 2.05 18.67 -16.88
CA SER A 215 0.93 19.32 -16.22
C SER A 215 -0.02 18.26 -15.69
N VAL A 216 -0.53 18.47 -14.48
CA VAL A 216 -1.57 17.63 -13.88
C VAL A 216 -2.84 18.45 -13.77
N ALA A 217 -3.93 17.96 -14.37
CA ALA A 217 -5.23 18.60 -14.32
C ALA A 217 -6.27 17.70 -13.65
N LEU A 218 -7.01 18.26 -12.70
CA LEU A 218 -8.12 17.64 -12.01
C LEU A 218 -9.44 18.14 -12.59
N HIS A 219 -10.32 17.22 -12.96
CA HIS A 219 -11.66 17.53 -13.46
C HIS A 219 -12.71 16.80 -12.64
N ARG A 220 -13.79 17.49 -12.31
CA ARG A 220 -15.01 16.88 -11.80
C ARG A 220 -16.09 17.17 -12.84
N ASP A 221 -16.67 16.11 -13.38
CA ASP A 221 -17.52 16.20 -14.56
C ASP A 221 -16.78 16.92 -15.70
N ASP A 222 -17.39 17.93 -16.31
CA ASP A 222 -16.79 18.75 -17.37
C ASP A 222 -16.02 19.99 -16.85
N GLU A 223 -15.95 20.19 -15.53
CA GLU A 223 -15.29 21.34 -14.92
C GLU A 223 -13.86 21.02 -14.50
N ARG A 224 -12.90 21.84 -14.94
CA ARG A 224 -11.52 21.78 -14.47
C ARG A 224 -11.39 22.46 -13.11
N ILE A 225 -11.20 21.65 -12.08
CA ILE A 225 -11.10 22.09 -10.68
C ILE A 225 -9.73 22.66 -10.37
N GLU A 226 -8.69 21.99 -10.84
CA GLU A 226 -7.30 22.39 -10.59
C GLU A 226 -6.43 22.05 -11.79
N ARG A 227 -5.40 22.85 -12.02
CA ARG A 227 -4.31 22.52 -12.92
C ARG A 227 -3.01 22.99 -12.29
N ARG A 228 -2.03 22.10 -12.23
CA ARG A 228 -0.65 22.40 -11.89
C ARG A 228 0.20 22.20 -13.14
N ASP A 229 0.93 23.24 -13.51
CA ASP A 229 1.86 23.27 -14.62
C ASP A 229 3.31 23.25 -14.11
N ASP A 230 4.28 23.15 -15.01
CA ASP A 230 5.72 23.18 -14.70
C ASP A 230 6.17 22.11 -13.69
N ILE A 231 5.58 20.92 -13.78
CA ILE A 231 5.94 19.78 -12.93
C ILE A 231 7.12 19.05 -13.55
N TYR A 232 8.29 19.17 -12.93
CA TYR A 232 9.46 18.40 -13.34
C TYR A 232 9.26 16.91 -13.07
N PHE A 233 10.03 16.09 -13.80
CA PHE A 233 9.93 14.63 -13.76
C PHE A 233 10.04 14.06 -12.33
N ASP A 234 10.97 14.58 -11.53
CA ASP A 234 11.21 14.19 -10.14
C ASP A 234 10.11 14.65 -9.16
N MET A 235 9.34 15.68 -9.52
CA MET A 235 8.25 16.23 -8.71
C MET A 235 6.89 15.55 -8.96
N LEU A 236 6.77 14.69 -9.97
CA LEU A 236 5.49 14.09 -10.36
C LEU A 236 4.87 13.26 -9.21
N GLY A 237 5.67 12.47 -8.51
CA GLY A 237 5.21 11.65 -7.39
C GLY A 237 4.67 12.48 -6.22
N GLU A 238 5.41 13.53 -5.84
CA GLU A 238 4.99 14.48 -4.80
C GLU A 238 3.72 15.24 -5.21
N THR A 239 3.67 15.71 -6.44
CA THR A 239 2.50 16.46 -6.95
C THR A 239 1.24 15.59 -6.94
N LEU A 240 1.34 14.33 -7.38
CA LEU A 240 0.21 13.41 -7.33
C LEU A 240 -0.19 13.06 -5.90
N ALA A 241 0.76 12.80 -4.99
CA ALA A 241 0.43 12.58 -3.59
C ALA A 241 -0.30 13.79 -2.98
N ASP A 242 0.16 15.00 -3.31
CA ASP A 242 -0.45 16.27 -2.89
C ASP A 242 -1.83 16.53 -3.49
N LEU A 243 -2.22 15.85 -4.55
CA LEU A 243 -3.53 16.01 -5.19
C LEU A 243 -4.51 14.89 -4.82
N ILE A 244 -4.04 13.64 -4.74
CA ILE A 244 -4.94 12.47 -4.70
C ILE A 244 -4.68 11.51 -3.53
N ASP A 245 -3.49 11.48 -2.92
CA ASP A 245 -3.22 10.58 -1.80
C ASP A 245 -3.72 11.16 -0.46
N ASP A 246 -4.61 10.43 0.20
CA ASP A 246 -5.21 10.78 1.48
C ASP A 246 -4.61 10.02 2.68
N GLY A 247 -3.61 9.16 2.43
CA GLY A 247 -2.93 8.37 3.46
C GLY A 247 -3.74 7.21 4.03
N THR A 248 -4.97 6.96 3.55
CA THR A 248 -5.84 5.90 4.08
C THR A 248 -5.28 4.50 3.86
N TRP A 249 -4.40 4.33 2.86
CA TRP A 249 -3.66 3.10 2.61
C TRP A 249 -2.83 2.63 3.82
N ARG A 250 -2.44 3.53 4.72
CA ARG A 250 -1.66 3.19 5.93
C ARG A 250 -2.51 2.49 7.00
N HIS A 251 -3.83 2.53 6.88
CA HIS A 251 -4.70 1.89 7.86
C HIS A 251 -4.46 0.38 7.88
N ILE A 252 -4.36 -0.14 9.09
CA ILE A 252 -4.25 -1.58 9.35
C ILE A 252 -5.67 -2.07 9.58
N ARG A 253 -6.18 -2.87 8.64
CA ARG A 253 -7.50 -3.45 8.80
C ARG A 253 -7.44 -4.50 9.90
N VAL A 254 -8.22 -4.28 10.95
CA VAL A 254 -8.41 -5.21 12.05
C VAL A 254 -9.87 -5.68 11.99
N GLN A 255 -10.09 -6.98 12.18
CA GLN A 255 -11.43 -7.56 12.19
C GLN A 255 -11.57 -8.56 13.35
N THR A 256 -12.52 -8.29 14.23
CA THR A 256 -12.81 -9.15 15.38
C THR A 256 -13.56 -10.39 14.92
N LEU A 257 -12.90 -11.54 15.00
CA LEU A 257 -13.45 -12.84 14.65
C LEU A 257 -14.25 -13.46 15.80
N GLN A 258 -13.81 -13.22 17.05
CA GLN A 258 -14.44 -13.79 18.22
C GLN A 258 -14.24 -12.89 19.46
N GLN A 259 -15.33 -12.60 20.16
CA GLN A 259 -15.29 -11.89 21.44
C GLN A 259 -14.76 -12.79 22.58
N PRO A 260 -14.10 -12.24 23.60
CA PRO A 260 -13.71 -13.01 24.77
C PRO A 260 -14.95 -13.58 25.46
N VAL A 261 -14.87 -14.84 25.89
CA VAL A 261 -15.91 -15.46 26.71
C VAL A 261 -16.01 -14.67 28.02
N ARG A 262 -17.16 -14.05 28.29
CA ARG A 262 -17.43 -13.47 29.61
C ARG A 262 -17.33 -14.60 30.64
N SER A 263 -16.25 -14.60 31.42
CA SER A 263 -16.24 -15.36 32.68
C SER A 263 -17.41 -14.85 33.51
N LYS A 264 -18.39 -15.72 33.80
CA LYS A 264 -19.40 -15.45 34.82
C LYS A 264 -18.63 -15.18 36.10
N ARG A 265 -18.48 -13.91 36.46
CA ARG A 265 -18.09 -13.53 37.81
C ARG A 265 -19.22 -14.06 38.70
N THR A 266 -18.98 -15.20 39.32
CA THR A 266 -19.87 -15.78 40.32
C THR A 266 -20.10 -14.70 41.36
N LEU A 267 -21.32 -14.15 41.40
CA LEU A 267 -21.78 -13.35 42.52
C LEU A 267 -21.82 -14.29 43.73
N SER A 268 -20.68 -14.45 44.39
CA SER A 268 -20.61 -15.02 45.73
C SER A 268 -20.80 -13.88 46.72
N SER A 269 -22.04 -13.65 47.12
CA SER A 269 -22.34 -13.29 48.50
C SER A 269 -23.80 -13.60 48.79
N THR A 270 -23.97 -14.70 49.52
CA THR A 270 -25.08 -15.02 50.42
C THR A 270 -24.41 -15.25 51.79
N PRO A 271 -25.09 -15.12 52.93
CA PRO A 271 -26.45 -14.61 53.19
C PRO A 271 -26.50 -13.27 53.93
#